data_AF-A0A0Q8F1M8-F1
#
_entry.id   AF-A0A0Q8F1M8-F1
#
_cell.length_a   1.000
_cell.length_b   1.000
_cell.length_c   1.000
_cell.angle_alpha   90.00
_cell.angle_beta   90.00
_cell.angle_gamma   90.00
#
_symmetry.space_group_name_H-M   'P 1'
#
loop_
_entity.id
_entity.type
_entity.pdbx_description
1 polymer ?
#
loop_
_entity_poly.entity_id
_entity_poly.type
_entity_poly.pdbx_seq_one_letter_code
_entity_poly.pdbx_strand_id
1 'polypeptide(L)'
;MSVVACIFPNLPLRAETVMQGTLQLQWADPPRALPGRVQAPPQLDAWLDMGPGRRVALDVTQAKRAAGDLYALANRRVAVSYAMRADIAASSKVMSAASALPSISAIVPTDRLPQRALAMGADGRVMASAPVLGATRWITLMCKFADITAEQKPRSFFQEQYGNAPGQLGHYWSEVSYGQINLAGSSAHGWYTLPKPRAAYLADVNGKQKAQLSELFADCANAADPEVDFAGIQGVNLMFNGELDGNAWGGGACTTLDGAYVCTRVTWSPPWSFANLAPLAHEMGHGYGLPHSNNSDGDGDTYDNPWDVMSDAWRNATSDAAYGLLPKHPNMYQRERLGWLPASRKRVIDAGNRETHEFVLDAGSVLKTSNTQLVVLALPSQPDPYKTVIYTLEARRRTGTYESKLAGDAVIIHKLEDYGIAYSVDRDTPAATLSSNEGSMLKVGGRWNTPDELHWVDVVLATEQGFVVRVGPRPRSMSSPAPALVRPASVAASSSPGVRPAAPTPSVPPAPVIRSAANLHRRACGALPALLRRAPLCALLER
;
A
#
# COMPACT_ATOMS: atom_id res chain seq x y z
N MET A 1 -60.71 -2.57 22.56
CA MET A 1 -60.11 -3.92 22.48
C MET A 1 -59.86 -4.25 21.03
N SER A 2 -58.59 -4.35 20.64
CA SER A 2 -58.02 -5.36 19.73
C SER A 2 -56.59 -4.96 19.41
N VAL A 3 -55.65 -5.60 20.10
CA VAL A 3 -54.22 -5.55 19.83
C VAL A 3 -53.93 -6.61 18.79
N VAL A 4 -53.49 -6.21 17.60
CA VAL A 4 -52.96 -7.14 16.60
C VAL A 4 -51.45 -7.25 16.85
N ALA A 5 -51.04 -8.40 17.39
CA ALA A 5 -49.64 -8.76 17.54
C ALA A 5 -49.07 -9.19 16.19
N CYS A 6 -48.09 -8.45 15.67
CA CYS A 6 -47.24 -8.91 14.56
C CYS A 6 -46.23 -9.92 15.10
N ILE A 7 -46.47 -11.21 14.85
CA ILE A 7 -45.49 -12.28 15.03
C ILE A 7 -44.58 -12.26 13.80
N PHE A 8 -43.35 -11.77 13.97
CA PHE A 8 -42.28 -12.03 13.00
C PHE A 8 -41.82 -13.48 13.18
N PRO A 9 -41.77 -14.31 12.12
CA PRO A 9 -41.17 -15.63 12.23
C PRO A 9 -39.66 -15.47 12.45
N ASN A 10 -39.17 -15.95 13.60
CA ASN A 10 -37.75 -16.20 13.83
C ASN A 10 -37.29 -17.27 12.83
N LEU A 11 -36.74 -16.85 11.69
CA LEU A 11 -35.95 -17.73 10.84
C LEU A 11 -34.69 -18.12 11.63
N PRO A 12 -34.36 -19.42 11.76
CA PRO A 12 -33.13 -19.82 12.44
C PRO A 12 -31.94 -19.31 11.63
N LEU A 13 -31.14 -18.42 12.23
CA LEU A 13 -29.78 -18.13 11.79
C LEU A 13 -29.04 -19.47 11.70
N ARG A 14 -28.71 -19.94 10.49
CA ARG A 14 -27.83 -21.10 10.32
C ARG A 14 -26.49 -20.77 11.00
N ALA A 15 -25.96 -21.71 11.77
CA ALA A 15 -24.72 -21.55 12.51
C ALA A 15 -23.57 -21.10 11.60
N GLU A 16 -22.92 -20.00 11.96
CA GLU A 16 -21.66 -19.59 11.35
C GLU A 16 -20.62 -20.70 11.55
N THR A 17 -19.94 -21.09 10.47
CA THR A 17 -18.84 -22.04 10.58
C THR A 17 -17.57 -21.26 10.92
N VAL A 18 -16.93 -21.57 12.04
CA VAL A 18 -15.69 -20.92 12.46
C VAL A 18 -14.52 -21.88 12.28
N MET A 19 -13.49 -21.45 11.56
CA MET A 19 -12.24 -22.18 11.38
C MET A 19 -11.11 -21.42 12.05
N GLN A 20 -10.21 -22.11 12.75
CA GLN A 20 -9.05 -21.50 13.40
C GLN A 20 -7.74 -22.03 12.82
N GLY A 21 -6.80 -21.13 12.61
CA GLY A 21 -5.50 -21.45 12.01
C GLY A 21 -4.58 -20.25 12.01
N THR A 22 -3.41 -20.38 11.41
CA THR A 22 -2.48 -19.27 11.19
C THR A 22 -2.78 -18.62 9.83
N LEU A 23 -2.98 -17.30 9.82
CA LEU A 23 -3.15 -16.56 8.57
C LEU A 23 -1.80 -16.38 7.88
N GLN A 24 -1.63 -16.96 6.70
CA GLN A 24 -0.47 -16.74 5.84
C GLN A 24 -0.86 -15.78 4.73
N LEU A 25 -0.04 -14.74 4.55
CA LEU A 25 -0.07 -13.88 3.37
C LEU A 25 1.18 -14.18 2.54
N GLN A 26 1.03 -14.35 1.24
CA GLN A 26 2.11 -14.66 0.30
C GLN A 26 2.01 -13.68 -0.88
N TRP A 27 3.05 -12.89 -1.07
CA TRP A 27 3.14 -11.87 -2.11
C TRP A 27 3.99 -12.41 -3.26
N ALA A 28 3.53 -12.21 -4.49
CA ALA A 28 4.26 -12.57 -5.70
C ALA A 28 4.71 -11.31 -6.41
N ASP A 29 6.03 -11.23 -6.60
CA ASP A 29 6.73 -10.07 -7.08
C ASP A 29 7.52 -10.42 -8.35
N PRO A 30 7.01 -10.06 -9.53
CA PRO A 30 7.69 -10.32 -10.79
C PRO A 30 8.93 -9.44 -10.94
N PRO A 31 9.93 -9.84 -11.75
CA PRO A 31 11.03 -8.95 -12.08
C PRO A 31 10.51 -7.69 -12.76
N ARG A 32 11.28 -6.61 -12.68
CA ARG A 32 10.95 -5.37 -13.37
C ARG A 32 10.75 -5.63 -14.87
N ALA A 33 9.64 -5.14 -15.41
CA ALA A 33 9.37 -5.17 -16.84
C ALA A 33 10.43 -4.40 -17.62
N LEU A 34 10.82 -4.95 -18.77
CA LEU A 34 11.70 -4.26 -19.71
C LEU A 34 11.04 -2.97 -20.20
N PRO A 35 11.83 -1.93 -20.55
CA PRO A 35 11.29 -0.68 -21.09
C PRO A 35 10.29 -0.92 -22.23
N GLY A 36 9.12 -0.28 -22.15
CA GLY A 36 8.04 -0.42 -23.13
C GLY A 36 7.15 -1.66 -22.96
N ARG A 37 7.36 -2.47 -21.92
CA ARG A 37 6.46 -3.57 -21.53
C ARG A 37 5.63 -3.16 -20.31
N VAL A 38 4.43 -3.72 -20.24
CA VAL A 38 3.53 -3.56 -19.08
C VAL A 38 4.09 -4.38 -17.93
N GLN A 39 4.14 -3.79 -16.74
CA GLN A 39 4.51 -4.47 -15.51
C GLN A 39 3.43 -5.51 -15.17
N ALA A 40 3.87 -6.71 -14.75
CA ALA A 40 2.91 -7.72 -14.32
C ALA A 40 2.29 -7.29 -12.98
N PRO A 41 0.96 -7.46 -12.81
CA PRO A 41 0.27 -6.99 -11.62
C PRO A 41 0.76 -7.73 -10.38
N PRO A 42 0.78 -7.08 -9.20
CA PRO A 42 1.07 -7.75 -7.95
C PRO A 42 0.03 -8.83 -7.67
N GLN A 43 0.48 -9.92 -7.05
CA GLN A 43 -0.41 -10.97 -6.57
C GLN A 43 -0.25 -11.12 -5.07
N LEU A 44 -1.39 -11.15 -4.37
CA LEU A 44 -1.45 -11.53 -2.97
C LEU A 44 -2.29 -12.79 -2.87
N ASP A 45 -1.75 -13.79 -2.21
CA ASP A 45 -2.43 -15.01 -1.80
C ASP A 45 -2.66 -14.97 -0.28
N ALA A 46 -3.86 -15.36 0.16
CA ALA A 46 -4.19 -15.49 1.58
C ALA A 46 -4.62 -16.93 1.90
N TRP A 47 -4.08 -17.48 2.98
CA TRP A 47 -4.35 -18.86 3.39
C TRP A 47 -4.55 -18.96 4.90
N LEU A 48 -5.44 -19.88 5.29
CA LEU A 48 -5.59 -20.31 6.68
C LEU A 48 -4.94 -21.68 6.85
N ASP A 49 -3.84 -21.72 7.60
CA ASP A 49 -3.13 -22.96 7.94
C ASP A 49 -3.63 -23.52 9.27
N MET A 50 -4.26 -24.68 9.25
CA MET A 50 -4.86 -25.34 10.41
C MET A 50 -4.00 -26.50 10.94
N GLY A 51 -2.76 -26.63 10.46
CA GLY A 51 -1.84 -27.72 10.79
C GLY A 51 -1.41 -28.55 9.57
N PRO A 52 -0.55 -29.56 9.78
CA PRO A 52 0.05 -30.35 8.71
C PRO A 52 -1.00 -30.89 7.73
N GLY A 53 -0.82 -30.58 6.44
CA GLY A 53 -1.72 -31.01 5.35
C GLY A 53 -3.12 -30.38 5.37
N ARG A 54 -3.40 -29.43 6.27
CA ARG A 54 -4.72 -28.82 6.45
C ARG A 54 -4.65 -27.31 6.24
N ARG A 55 -4.69 -26.88 4.98
CA ARG A 55 -4.63 -25.47 4.58
C ARG A 55 -5.81 -25.12 3.67
N VAL A 56 -6.37 -23.93 3.83
CA VAL A 56 -7.53 -23.45 3.04
C VAL A 56 -7.21 -22.09 2.43
N ALA A 57 -7.45 -21.94 1.13
CA ALA A 57 -7.34 -20.66 0.45
C ALA A 57 -8.44 -19.71 0.91
N LEU A 58 -8.08 -18.45 1.18
CA LEU A 58 -9.03 -17.39 1.49
C LEU A 58 -9.17 -16.49 0.27
N ASP A 59 -10.40 -16.12 -0.06
CA ASP A 59 -10.64 -15.04 -1.02
C ASP A 59 -10.09 -13.74 -0.42
N VAL A 60 -9.04 -13.19 -1.05
CA VAL A 60 -8.30 -12.03 -0.55
C VAL A 60 -9.20 -10.79 -0.45
N THR A 61 -10.13 -10.64 -1.38
CA THR A 61 -11.05 -9.49 -1.41
C THR A 61 -12.05 -9.55 -0.25
N GLN A 62 -12.57 -10.74 0.07
CA GLN A 62 -13.41 -10.97 1.24
C GLN A 62 -12.59 -10.87 2.53
N ALA A 63 -11.39 -11.45 2.56
CA ALA A 63 -10.51 -11.43 3.73
C ALA A 63 -10.11 -10.00 4.12
N LYS A 64 -9.76 -9.15 3.15
CA LYS A 64 -9.47 -7.73 3.37
C LYS A 64 -10.66 -7.01 4.02
N ARG A 65 -11.88 -7.25 3.54
CA ARG A 65 -13.09 -6.67 4.14
C ARG A 65 -13.40 -7.21 5.54
N ALA A 66 -13.14 -8.49 5.77
CA ALA A 66 -13.53 -9.18 7.00
C ALA A 66 -12.53 -8.99 8.16
N ALA A 67 -11.28 -8.63 7.87
CA ALA A 67 -10.19 -8.56 8.85
C ALA A 67 -9.99 -7.18 9.51
N GLY A 68 -10.59 -6.11 8.97
CA GLY A 68 -10.30 -4.75 9.40
C GLY A 68 -8.90 -4.30 8.94
N ASP A 69 -7.81 -4.88 9.45
CA ASP A 69 -6.47 -4.77 8.85
C ASP A 69 -5.89 -6.17 8.64
N LEU A 70 -6.06 -6.70 7.42
CA LEU A 70 -5.60 -8.05 7.07
C LEU A 70 -4.08 -8.20 7.23
N TYR A 71 -3.33 -7.15 6.92
CA TYR A 71 -1.86 -7.16 6.92
C TYR A 71 -1.32 -7.26 8.34
N ALA A 72 -1.98 -6.60 9.28
CA ALA A 72 -1.67 -6.69 10.71
C ALA A 72 -1.94 -8.07 11.33
N LEU A 73 -2.71 -8.93 10.64
CA LEU A 73 -2.97 -10.31 11.06
C LEU A 73 -2.02 -11.33 10.39
N ALA A 74 -1.11 -10.89 9.52
CA ALA A 74 -0.18 -11.78 8.83
C ALA A 74 0.68 -12.59 9.82
N ASN A 75 0.78 -13.90 9.58
CA ASN A 75 1.49 -14.89 10.41
C ASN A 75 0.94 -15.05 11.84
N ARG A 76 -0.31 -14.67 12.10
CA ARG A 76 -0.95 -14.77 13.43
C ARG A 76 -2.07 -15.80 13.45
N ARG A 77 -2.43 -16.29 14.63
CA ARG A 77 -3.55 -17.24 14.76
C ARG A 77 -4.85 -16.46 14.70
N VAL A 78 -5.72 -16.83 13.77
CA VAL A 78 -7.00 -16.17 13.54
C VAL A 78 -8.13 -17.18 13.56
N ALA A 79 -9.33 -16.66 13.85
CA ALA A 79 -10.60 -17.33 13.63
C ALA A 79 -11.24 -16.68 12.40
N VAL A 80 -11.59 -17.51 11.42
CA VAL A 80 -12.31 -17.12 10.22
C VAL A 80 -13.74 -17.62 10.36
N SER A 81 -14.70 -16.69 10.41
CA SER A 81 -16.12 -17.01 10.38
C SER A 81 -16.63 -17.00 8.94
N TYR A 82 -17.40 -18.02 8.60
CA TYR A 82 -18.09 -18.14 7.32
C TYR A 82 -19.60 -18.03 7.53
N ALA A 83 -20.20 -17.06 6.85
CA ALA A 83 -21.65 -16.92 6.73
C ALA A 83 -22.14 -17.52 5.41
N MET A 84 -23.25 -18.24 5.47
CA MET A 84 -23.98 -18.69 4.28
C MET A 84 -24.74 -17.49 3.70
N ARG A 85 -24.32 -16.98 2.54
CA ARG A 85 -25.13 -16.02 1.78
C ARG A 85 -26.12 -16.78 0.91
N ALA A 86 -27.41 -16.55 1.12
CA ALA A 86 -28.41 -16.88 0.11
C ALA A 86 -28.27 -15.88 -1.03
N ASP A 87 -28.04 -16.35 -2.26
CA ASP A 87 -28.07 -15.50 -3.45
C ASP A 87 -29.51 -15.02 -3.65
N ILE A 88 -29.81 -13.81 -3.17
CA ILE A 88 -31.04 -13.12 -3.54
C ILE A 88 -30.80 -12.48 -4.92
N ALA A 89 -30.78 -13.32 -5.95
CA ALA A 89 -30.93 -12.83 -7.32
C ALA A 89 -32.34 -12.22 -7.43
N ALA A 90 -32.38 -10.92 -7.65
CA ALA A 90 -33.62 -10.18 -7.81
C ALA A 90 -34.49 -10.79 -8.93
N SER A 91 -35.76 -11.05 -8.60
CA SER A 91 -36.88 -11.17 -9.53
C SER A 91 -36.73 -12.16 -10.69
N SER A 92 -36.77 -13.46 -10.40
CA SER A 92 -37.44 -14.40 -11.32
C SER A 92 -37.96 -15.61 -10.54
N LYS A 93 -39.24 -15.94 -10.78
CA LYS A 93 -39.94 -17.07 -10.16
C LYS A 93 -39.38 -18.40 -10.66
N VAL A 94 -38.19 -18.81 -10.22
CA VAL A 94 -37.76 -20.20 -10.22
C VAL A 94 -36.83 -20.38 -9.02
N MET A 95 -37.30 -21.07 -7.97
CA MET A 95 -36.41 -21.52 -6.89
C MET A 95 -35.54 -22.66 -7.43
N SER A 96 -34.45 -22.35 -8.14
CA SER A 96 -33.32 -23.26 -8.14
C SER A 96 -32.59 -23.03 -6.81
N ALA A 97 -32.35 -24.10 -6.07
CA ALA A 97 -31.48 -24.06 -4.91
C ALA A 97 -30.04 -23.83 -5.40
N ALA A 98 -29.71 -22.59 -5.74
CA ALA A 98 -28.32 -22.17 -5.89
C ALA A 98 -27.63 -22.43 -4.55
N SER A 99 -26.57 -23.23 -4.59
CA SER A 99 -25.79 -23.60 -3.42
C SER A 99 -25.26 -22.31 -2.79
N ALA A 100 -25.70 -21.98 -1.57
CA ALA A 100 -25.15 -20.84 -0.84
C ALA A 100 -23.63 -21.04 -0.71
N LEU A 101 -22.84 -20.17 -1.34
CA LEU A 101 -21.39 -20.22 -1.20
C LEU A 101 -21.03 -19.65 0.18
N PRO A 102 -20.16 -20.33 0.96
CA PRO A 102 -19.63 -19.77 2.19
C PRO A 102 -18.89 -18.47 1.87
N SER A 103 -19.29 -17.39 2.52
CA SER A 103 -18.64 -16.08 2.43
C SER A 103 -17.94 -15.77 3.74
N ILE A 104 -16.73 -15.23 3.67
CA ILE A 104 -15.97 -14.83 4.87
C ILE A 104 -16.68 -13.62 5.48
N SER A 105 -17.22 -13.77 6.69
CA SER A 105 -17.93 -12.71 7.41
C SER A 105 -17.02 -11.93 8.35
N ALA A 106 -16.08 -12.61 9.02
CA ALA A 106 -15.14 -11.98 9.94
C ALA A 106 -13.81 -12.76 10.00
N ILE A 107 -12.71 -12.04 10.16
CA ILE A 107 -11.41 -12.60 10.53
C ILE A 107 -10.93 -11.86 11.78
N VAL A 108 -10.72 -12.59 12.86
CA VAL A 108 -10.30 -12.00 14.14
C VAL A 108 -9.09 -12.76 14.72
N PRO A 109 -8.15 -12.07 15.38
CA PRO A 109 -7.06 -12.74 16.07
C PRO A 109 -7.59 -13.60 17.24
N THR A 110 -6.96 -14.75 17.46
CA THR A 110 -7.30 -15.70 18.54
C THR A 110 -6.28 -15.70 19.67
N ASP A 111 -5.05 -15.27 19.38
CA ASP A 111 -4.03 -14.99 20.37
C ASP A 111 -4.43 -13.78 21.23
N ARG A 112 -4.13 -13.87 22.53
CA ARG A 112 -4.28 -12.74 23.47
C ARG A 112 -3.38 -11.61 23.01
N LEU A 113 -3.96 -10.63 22.33
CA LEU A 113 -3.29 -9.37 22.04
C LEU A 113 -2.88 -8.74 23.38
N PRO A 114 -1.59 -8.42 23.61
CA PRO A 114 -1.25 -7.45 24.62
C PRO A 114 -2.09 -6.20 24.36
N GLN A 115 -2.62 -5.56 25.39
CA GLN A 115 -3.46 -4.36 25.25
C GLN A 115 -2.74 -3.20 24.51
N ARG A 116 -1.42 -3.30 24.32
CA ARG A 116 -0.58 -2.43 23.47
C ARG A 116 -0.61 -2.74 21.97
N ALA A 117 -0.96 -3.97 21.57
CA ALA A 117 -1.07 -4.40 20.17
C ALA A 117 -2.46 -4.13 19.58
N LEU A 118 -3.38 -3.56 20.37
CA LEU A 118 -4.56 -2.83 19.90
C LEU A 118 -4.36 -1.36 20.28
N ALA A 119 -3.37 -0.71 19.67
CA ALA A 119 -3.24 0.73 19.84
C ALA A 119 -4.23 1.40 18.88
N MET A 120 -5.18 2.15 19.42
CA MET A 120 -5.77 3.22 18.63
C MET A 120 -4.65 4.25 18.47
N GLY A 121 -4.12 4.39 17.26
CA GLY A 121 -3.13 5.41 16.97
C GLY A 121 -3.69 6.79 17.35
N ALA A 122 -2.81 7.76 17.61
CA ALA A 122 -3.23 9.13 17.85
C ALA A 122 -3.99 9.76 16.66
N ASP A 123 -4.02 9.07 15.52
CA ASP A 123 -4.78 9.35 14.30
C ASP A 123 -6.15 8.63 14.24
N GLY A 124 -6.55 7.92 15.30
CA GLY A 124 -7.84 7.24 15.43
C GLY A 124 -7.93 5.86 14.78
N ARG A 125 -6.85 5.33 14.18
CA ARG A 125 -6.85 4.01 13.56
C ARG A 125 -6.54 2.90 14.57
N VAL A 126 -7.25 1.77 14.48
CA VAL A 126 -6.86 0.55 15.20
C VAL A 126 -5.67 -0.06 14.47
N MET A 127 -4.48 0.09 15.06
CA MET A 127 -3.26 -0.55 14.59
C MET A 127 -3.10 -1.87 15.34
N ALA A 128 -3.29 -2.98 14.62
CA ALA A 128 -2.94 -4.30 15.13
C ALA A 128 -1.43 -4.59 14.92
N SER A 129 -0.53 -3.64 15.25
CA SER A 129 0.89 -3.88 15.03
C SER A 129 1.47 -4.81 16.11
N ALA A 130 2.08 -5.91 15.66
CA ALA A 130 3.07 -6.63 16.45
C ALA A 130 4.43 -6.01 16.11
N PRO A 131 5.01 -5.15 16.97
CA PRO A 131 6.29 -4.52 16.68
C PRO A 131 7.37 -5.59 16.48
N VAL A 132 8.25 -5.37 15.50
CA VAL A 132 9.37 -6.27 15.21
C VAL A 132 10.63 -5.60 15.76
N LEU A 133 11.15 -6.12 16.88
CA LEU A 133 12.24 -5.51 17.64
C LEU A 133 13.28 -6.57 18.04
N GLY A 134 14.49 -6.11 18.32
CA GLY A 134 15.59 -6.96 18.80
C GLY A 134 16.31 -7.73 17.69
N ALA A 135 16.97 -8.81 18.06
CA ALA A 135 17.65 -9.66 17.09
C ALA A 135 16.62 -10.46 16.28
N THR A 136 16.57 -10.22 14.98
CA THR A 136 15.74 -10.96 14.02
C THR A 136 16.62 -11.98 13.31
N ARG A 137 16.66 -13.21 13.85
CA ARG A 137 17.50 -14.29 13.30
C ARG A 137 16.90 -14.86 12.01
N TRP A 138 17.57 -14.68 10.87
CA TRP A 138 17.17 -15.26 9.59
C TRP A 138 18.09 -16.39 9.17
N ILE A 139 17.52 -17.43 8.59
CA ILE A 139 18.28 -18.55 8.02
C ILE A 139 18.14 -18.54 6.52
N THR A 140 19.25 -18.37 5.80
CA THR A 140 19.26 -18.58 4.35
C THR A 140 19.54 -20.04 4.03
N LEU A 141 18.63 -20.68 3.30
CA LEU A 141 18.83 -22.02 2.75
C LEU A 141 18.99 -21.92 1.23
N MET A 142 20.11 -22.39 0.71
CA MET A 142 20.31 -22.61 -0.72
C MET A 142 19.70 -23.97 -1.10
N CYS A 143 18.72 -23.95 -2.00
CA CYS A 143 17.91 -25.09 -2.40
C CYS A 143 18.11 -25.36 -3.90
N LYS A 144 18.54 -26.57 -4.24
CA LYS A 144 18.91 -26.97 -5.60
C LYS A 144 17.87 -27.94 -6.16
N PHE A 145 17.22 -27.60 -7.26
CA PHE A 145 16.34 -28.56 -7.95
C PHE A 145 17.14 -29.78 -8.45
N ALA A 146 16.55 -30.98 -8.39
CA ALA A 146 17.26 -32.24 -8.68
C ALA A 146 17.86 -32.30 -10.10
N ASP A 147 17.23 -31.62 -11.05
CA ASP A 147 17.57 -31.59 -12.47
C ASP A 147 18.46 -30.41 -12.88
N ILE A 148 18.76 -29.48 -11.96
CA ILE A 148 19.59 -28.31 -12.24
C ILE A 148 20.88 -28.43 -11.43
N THR A 149 22.02 -28.61 -12.10
CA THR A 149 23.32 -28.81 -11.45
C THR A 149 24.00 -27.51 -11.04
N ALA A 150 23.66 -26.39 -11.67
CA ALA A 150 24.29 -25.11 -11.40
C ALA A 150 24.00 -24.61 -9.98
N GLU A 151 25.04 -24.10 -9.33
CA GLU A 151 24.99 -23.43 -8.03
C GLU A 151 25.35 -21.96 -8.28
N GLN A 152 24.35 -21.10 -8.23
CA GLN A 152 24.44 -19.74 -8.79
C GLN A 152 25.46 -18.85 -8.05
N LYS A 153 25.60 -19.08 -6.74
CA LYS A 153 26.50 -18.36 -5.83
C LYS A 153 27.03 -19.33 -4.76
N PRO A 154 28.25 -19.13 -4.25
CA PRO A 154 28.77 -19.93 -3.14
C PRO A 154 28.05 -19.57 -1.83
N ARG A 155 28.07 -20.48 -0.85
CA ARG A 155 27.53 -20.23 0.50
C ARG A 155 28.09 -18.95 1.15
N SER A 156 29.38 -18.65 0.93
CA SER A 156 30.02 -17.46 1.49
C SER A 156 29.35 -16.16 1.02
N PHE A 157 28.88 -16.09 -0.22
CA PHE A 157 28.16 -14.93 -0.74
C PHE A 157 26.93 -14.62 0.13
N PHE A 158 26.11 -15.63 0.41
CA PHE A 158 24.89 -15.47 1.23
C PHE A 158 25.21 -15.27 2.71
N GLN A 159 26.28 -15.89 3.22
CA GLN A 159 26.69 -15.69 4.61
C GLN A 159 27.19 -14.25 4.84
N GLU A 160 27.94 -13.70 3.89
CA GLU A 160 28.47 -12.33 3.95
C GLU A 160 27.38 -11.27 3.79
N GLN A 161 26.25 -11.58 3.13
CA GLN A 161 25.09 -10.68 3.06
C GLN A 161 24.57 -10.28 4.45
N TYR A 162 24.75 -11.10 5.48
CA TYR A 162 24.32 -10.77 6.85
C TYR A 162 25.26 -9.80 7.60
N GLY A 163 26.36 -9.36 6.99
CA GLY A 163 27.30 -8.45 7.62
C GLY A 163 26.76 -7.03 7.83
N ASN A 164 27.56 -6.21 8.51
CA ASN A 164 27.20 -4.85 8.91
C ASN A 164 27.94 -3.76 8.11
N ALA A 165 28.58 -4.11 6.99
CA ALA A 165 29.14 -3.12 6.07
C ALA A 165 28.03 -2.50 5.19
N PRO A 166 28.18 -1.26 4.73
CA PRO A 166 27.29 -0.66 3.74
C PRO A 166 27.05 -1.59 2.55
N GLY A 167 25.78 -1.77 2.17
CA GLY A 167 25.40 -2.69 1.09
C GLY A 167 25.15 -4.13 1.54
N GLN A 168 25.26 -4.46 2.83
CA GLN A 168 24.84 -5.74 3.41
C GLN A 168 23.50 -5.61 4.14
N LEU A 169 22.81 -6.74 4.36
CA LEU A 169 21.51 -6.80 5.03
C LEU A 169 21.58 -6.35 6.49
N GLY A 170 22.62 -6.74 7.23
CA GLY A 170 22.78 -6.35 8.63
C GLY A 170 22.85 -4.83 8.79
N HIS A 171 23.63 -4.18 7.93
CA HIS A 171 23.69 -2.71 7.85
C HIS A 171 22.34 -2.11 7.44
N TYR A 172 21.74 -2.62 6.36
CA TYR A 172 20.47 -2.10 5.84
C TYR A 172 19.36 -2.12 6.89
N TRP A 173 19.10 -3.29 7.48
CA TRP A 173 18.02 -3.45 8.46
C TRP A 173 18.29 -2.68 9.74
N SER A 174 19.55 -2.56 10.17
CA SER A 174 19.90 -1.68 11.28
C SER A 174 19.65 -0.20 10.95
N GLU A 175 19.94 0.24 9.72
CA GLU A 175 19.74 1.64 9.30
C GLU A 175 18.24 2.00 9.22
N VAL A 176 17.46 1.22 8.48
CA VAL A 176 16.03 1.50 8.29
C VAL A 176 15.20 1.28 9.55
N SER A 177 15.70 0.51 10.51
CA SER A 177 15.04 0.35 11.81
C SER A 177 15.53 1.31 12.89
N TYR A 178 16.47 2.21 12.60
CA TYR A 178 17.15 3.02 13.62
C TYR A 178 17.78 2.18 14.75
N GLY A 179 18.28 0.99 14.43
CA GLY A 179 18.87 0.03 15.36
C GLY A 179 17.84 -0.72 16.22
N GLN A 180 16.54 -0.60 15.93
CA GLN A 180 15.50 -1.35 16.64
C GLN A 180 15.54 -2.84 16.31
N ILE A 181 16.09 -3.21 15.14
CA ILE A 181 16.43 -4.60 14.81
C ILE A 181 17.88 -4.75 14.35
N ASN A 182 18.39 -5.96 14.48
CA ASN A 182 19.64 -6.41 13.85
C ASN A 182 19.51 -7.87 13.45
N LEU A 183 20.40 -8.35 12.58
CA LEU A 183 20.36 -9.73 12.08
C LEU A 183 21.29 -10.69 12.85
N ALA A 184 21.62 -10.41 14.12
CA ALA A 184 22.50 -11.27 14.89
C ALA A 184 21.96 -12.71 14.97
N GLY A 185 22.87 -13.68 14.87
CA GLY A 185 22.53 -15.11 14.84
C GLY A 185 22.06 -15.63 13.49
N SER A 186 21.93 -14.77 12.47
CA SER A 186 21.58 -15.18 11.11
C SER A 186 22.72 -15.94 10.43
N SER A 187 22.38 -16.91 9.59
CA SER A 187 23.36 -17.77 8.92
C SER A 187 22.85 -18.29 7.58
N ALA A 188 23.77 -18.68 6.70
CA ALA A 188 23.46 -19.29 5.42
C ALA A 188 23.95 -20.74 5.36
N HIS A 189 23.19 -21.63 4.74
CA HIS A 189 23.43 -23.09 4.64
C HIS A 189 22.93 -23.65 3.30
N GLY A 190 23.43 -24.79 2.87
CA GLY A 190 23.13 -25.38 1.54
C GLY A 190 24.27 -25.17 0.53
N TRP A 191 24.24 -25.71 -0.68
CA TRP A 191 23.14 -26.17 -1.55
C TRP A 191 22.54 -27.55 -1.25
N TYR A 192 21.33 -27.57 -0.68
CA TYR A 192 20.57 -28.80 -0.44
C TYR A 192 19.85 -29.24 -1.70
N THR A 193 20.03 -30.50 -2.11
CA THR A 193 19.35 -31.05 -3.29
C THR A 193 17.92 -31.43 -2.92
N LEU A 194 16.96 -30.76 -3.57
CA LEU A 194 15.54 -31.06 -3.46
C LEU A 194 15.24 -32.44 -4.10
N PRO A 195 14.25 -33.19 -3.58
CA PRO A 195 13.96 -34.55 -4.03
C PRO A 195 13.35 -34.65 -5.44
N LYS A 196 12.94 -33.53 -6.03
CA LYS A 196 12.17 -33.49 -7.29
C LYS A 196 12.82 -32.53 -8.29
N PRO A 197 12.63 -32.76 -9.60
CA PRO A 197 13.01 -31.78 -10.62
C PRO A 197 12.17 -30.51 -10.49
N ARG A 198 12.68 -29.39 -11.03
CA ARG A 198 12.01 -28.07 -10.98
C ARG A 198 10.55 -28.13 -11.40
N ALA A 199 10.26 -28.80 -12.52
CA ALA A 199 8.91 -28.87 -13.07
C ALA A 199 7.87 -29.48 -12.11
N ALA A 200 8.28 -30.36 -11.19
CA ALA A 200 7.38 -30.98 -10.22
C ALA A 200 6.93 -30.01 -9.11
N TYR A 201 7.62 -28.89 -8.91
CA TYR A 201 7.23 -27.85 -7.95
C TYR A 201 6.36 -26.76 -8.58
N LEU A 202 5.94 -26.92 -9.83
CA LEU A 202 5.08 -25.98 -10.53
C LEU A 202 3.76 -26.65 -10.89
N ALA A 203 2.66 -25.95 -10.62
CA ALA A 203 1.32 -26.39 -10.98
C ALA A 203 0.73 -25.43 -12.03
N ASP A 204 -0.04 -25.97 -12.98
CA ASP A 204 -0.85 -25.16 -13.89
C ASP A 204 -2.13 -24.71 -13.19
N VAL A 205 -2.26 -23.42 -12.95
CA VAL A 205 -3.46 -22.79 -12.39
C VAL A 205 -3.96 -21.75 -13.38
N ASN A 206 -5.15 -21.97 -13.95
CA ASN A 206 -5.76 -21.09 -14.95
C ASN A 206 -4.84 -20.79 -16.15
N GLY A 207 -4.09 -21.80 -16.61
CA GLY A 207 -3.17 -21.66 -17.76
C GLY A 207 -1.88 -20.89 -17.45
N LYS A 208 -1.56 -20.67 -16.18
CA LYS A 208 -0.29 -20.11 -15.72
C LYS A 208 0.41 -21.08 -14.78
N GLN A 209 1.72 -21.19 -14.91
CA GLN A 209 2.55 -21.91 -13.95
C GLN A 209 2.52 -21.15 -12.62
N LYS A 210 2.40 -21.89 -11.52
CA LYS A 210 2.40 -21.36 -10.15
C LYS A 210 3.28 -22.23 -9.26
N ALA A 211 4.15 -21.60 -8.50
CA ALA A 211 5.08 -22.30 -7.61
C ALA A 211 4.33 -22.90 -6.41
N GLN A 212 4.66 -24.15 -6.09
CA GLN A 212 4.14 -24.85 -4.92
C GLN A 212 4.94 -24.46 -3.66
N LEU A 213 4.74 -23.22 -3.19
CA LEU A 213 5.57 -22.60 -2.14
C LEU A 213 5.71 -23.42 -0.84
N SER A 214 4.62 -24.04 -0.38
CA SER A 214 4.66 -24.90 0.82
C SER A 214 5.52 -26.15 0.62
N GLU A 215 5.46 -26.75 -0.57
CA GLU A 215 6.25 -27.95 -0.90
C GLU A 215 7.73 -27.59 -1.08
N LEU A 216 8.01 -26.48 -1.76
CA LEU A 216 9.37 -25.93 -1.89
C LEU A 216 10.01 -25.67 -0.52
N PHE A 217 9.25 -25.05 0.39
CA PHE A 217 9.73 -24.78 1.75
C PHE A 217 9.94 -26.08 2.54
N ALA A 218 8.95 -26.99 2.52
CA ALA A 218 9.02 -28.23 3.27
C ALA A 218 10.18 -29.12 2.82
N ASP A 219 10.36 -29.30 1.51
CA ASP A 219 11.40 -30.17 0.98
C ASP A 219 12.80 -29.60 1.21
N CYS A 220 12.99 -28.28 1.09
CA CYS A 220 14.28 -27.66 1.39
C CYS A 220 14.60 -27.67 2.88
N ALA A 221 13.61 -27.33 3.73
CA ALA A 221 13.78 -27.36 5.17
C ALA A 221 14.11 -28.78 5.67
N ASN A 222 13.39 -29.80 5.19
CA ASN A 222 13.66 -31.20 5.54
C ASN A 222 15.06 -31.66 5.12
N ALA A 223 15.57 -31.19 3.98
CA ALA A 223 16.93 -31.50 3.57
C ALA A 223 18.00 -30.81 4.44
N ALA A 224 17.68 -29.65 5.03
CA ALA A 224 18.56 -28.86 5.88
C ALA A 224 18.50 -29.21 7.37
N ASP A 225 17.36 -29.73 7.84
CA ASP A 225 17.04 -30.03 9.25
C ASP A 225 18.13 -30.82 10.00
N PRO A 226 18.82 -31.81 9.39
CA PRO A 226 19.90 -32.53 10.07
C PRO A 226 21.12 -31.67 10.46
N GLU A 227 21.28 -30.49 9.85
CA GLU A 227 22.48 -29.65 9.98
C GLU A 227 22.20 -28.24 10.51
N VAL A 228 20.93 -27.81 10.51
CA VAL A 228 20.54 -26.42 10.75
C VAL A 228 19.59 -26.35 11.93
N ASP A 229 19.98 -25.57 12.95
CA ASP A 229 19.12 -25.24 14.09
C ASP A 229 18.15 -24.11 13.73
N PHE A 230 16.85 -24.39 13.72
CA PHE A 230 15.79 -23.42 13.43
C PHE A 230 15.16 -22.81 14.70
N ALA A 231 15.73 -23.04 15.89
CA ALA A 231 15.22 -22.46 17.12
C ALA A 231 15.28 -20.92 17.09
N GLY A 232 14.16 -20.30 17.47
CA GLY A 232 14.06 -18.84 17.66
C GLY A 232 14.25 -18.01 16.39
N ILE A 233 14.12 -18.59 15.20
CA ILE A 233 14.23 -17.83 13.95
C ILE A 233 13.08 -16.83 13.80
N GLN A 234 13.39 -15.70 13.19
CA GLN A 234 12.41 -14.77 12.63
C GLN A 234 11.82 -15.30 11.31
N GLY A 235 12.65 -15.94 10.49
CA GLY A 235 12.26 -16.42 9.17
C GLY A 235 13.36 -17.15 8.41
N VAL A 236 12.98 -17.69 7.25
CA VAL A 236 13.85 -18.45 6.34
C VAL A 236 13.86 -17.79 4.96
N ASN A 237 15.05 -17.50 4.43
CA ASN A 237 15.20 -17.09 3.04
C ASN A 237 15.57 -18.31 2.19
N LEU A 238 14.73 -18.69 1.22
CA LEU A 238 15.01 -19.82 0.33
C LEU A 238 15.58 -19.31 -0.99
N MET A 239 16.81 -19.73 -1.33
CA MET A 239 17.51 -19.33 -2.55
C MET A 239 17.51 -20.51 -3.53
N PHE A 240 16.81 -20.38 -4.66
CA PHE A 240 16.68 -21.45 -5.63
C PHE A 240 17.67 -21.32 -6.79
N ASN A 241 18.21 -22.44 -7.29
CA ASN A 241 19.13 -22.41 -8.41
C ASN A 241 18.48 -22.29 -9.80
N GLY A 242 17.15 -22.19 -9.85
CA GLY A 242 16.37 -22.03 -11.08
C GLY A 242 15.13 -21.16 -10.85
N GLU A 243 14.48 -20.79 -11.95
CA GLU A 243 13.26 -19.99 -11.91
C GLU A 243 12.13 -20.67 -11.13
N LEU A 244 11.23 -19.88 -10.55
CA LEU A 244 10.00 -20.39 -9.95
C LEU A 244 8.87 -20.29 -10.99
N ASP A 245 7.95 -19.36 -10.80
CA ASP A 245 6.81 -19.09 -11.67
C ASP A 245 6.87 -17.69 -12.33
N GLY A 246 8.08 -17.14 -12.41
CA GLY A 246 8.31 -15.77 -12.87
C GLY A 246 8.27 -14.72 -11.77
N ASN A 247 8.07 -15.12 -10.51
CA ASN A 247 8.07 -14.23 -9.36
C ASN A 247 9.10 -14.65 -8.30
N ALA A 248 9.59 -13.65 -7.56
CA ALA A 248 10.04 -13.86 -6.19
C ALA A 248 8.80 -13.84 -5.29
N TRP A 249 8.91 -14.47 -4.12
CA TRP A 249 7.81 -14.48 -3.15
C TRP A 249 8.29 -14.15 -1.75
N GLY A 250 7.39 -13.54 -0.98
CA GLY A 250 7.64 -13.15 0.40
C GLY A 250 6.38 -13.24 1.25
N GLY A 251 6.56 -13.52 2.54
CA GLY A 251 5.46 -13.54 3.51
C GLY A 251 5.55 -14.70 4.48
N GLY A 252 4.51 -15.54 4.52
CA GLY A 252 4.34 -16.60 5.52
C GLY A 252 4.17 -18.01 4.95
N ALA A 253 4.75 -19.00 5.61
CA ALA A 253 4.45 -20.42 5.38
C ALA A 253 4.67 -21.25 6.65
N CYS A 254 4.11 -22.46 6.67
CA CYS A 254 4.33 -23.43 7.75
C CYS A 254 5.00 -24.69 7.21
N THR A 255 5.90 -25.27 8.00
CA THR A 255 6.52 -26.57 7.77
C THR A 255 6.99 -27.16 9.09
N THR A 256 7.49 -28.39 9.08
CA THR A 256 8.21 -28.96 10.22
C THR A 256 9.65 -28.46 10.22
N LEU A 257 10.06 -27.81 11.31
CA LEU A 257 11.43 -27.40 11.61
C LEU A 257 11.79 -27.93 13.00
N ASP A 258 12.97 -28.54 13.16
CA ASP A 258 13.43 -29.16 14.42
C ASP A 258 12.39 -30.13 15.03
N GLY A 259 11.71 -30.90 14.17
CA GLY A 259 10.65 -31.83 14.56
C GLY A 259 9.32 -31.20 15.00
N ALA A 260 9.17 -29.87 14.94
CA ALA A 260 7.94 -29.16 15.28
C ALA A 260 7.29 -28.50 14.06
N TYR A 261 5.98 -28.66 13.89
CA TYR A 261 5.24 -27.93 12.85
C TYR A 261 5.05 -26.47 13.24
N VAL A 262 5.75 -25.58 12.55
CA VAL A 262 5.83 -24.15 12.86
C VAL A 262 5.47 -23.32 11.65
N CYS A 263 4.83 -22.18 11.91
CA CYS A 263 4.55 -21.16 10.92
C CYS A 263 5.53 -20.02 11.12
N THR A 264 6.25 -19.66 10.06
CA THR A 264 7.29 -18.62 10.11
C THR A 264 7.26 -17.77 8.85
N ARG A 265 8.14 -16.77 8.82
CA ARG A 265 8.31 -15.88 7.67
C ARG A 265 9.22 -16.56 6.65
N VAL A 266 8.85 -16.49 5.38
CA VAL A 266 9.59 -17.17 4.34
C VAL A 266 9.70 -16.28 3.11
N THR A 267 10.87 -16.32 2.47
CA THR A 267 11.06 -15.79 1.11
C THR A 267 11.42 -16.93 0.16
N TRP A 268 11.00 -16.83 -1.10
CA TRP A 268 11.36 -17.74 -2.17
C TRP A 268 11.98 -16.94 -3.30
N SER A 269 13.31 -16.97 -3.38
CA SER A 269 14.09 -16.12 -4.26
C SER A 269 14.66 -16.94 -5.43
N PRO A 270 14.19 -16.70 -6.68
CA PRO A 270 14.86 -17.21 -7.88
C PRO A 270 16.18 -16.46 -8.14
N PRO A 271 17.03 -16.92 -9.09
CA PRO A 271 18.36 -16.38 -9.32
C PRO A 271 18.45 -14.86 -9.55
N TRP A 272 17.52 -14.29 -10.32
CA TRP A 272 17.53 -12.83 -10.56
C TRP A 272 17.24 -12.01 -9.28
N SER A 273 16.49 -12.60 -8.33
CA SER A 273 16.05 -11.94 -7.11
C SER A 273 17.19 -11.79 -6.12
N PHE A 274 17.96 -12.84 -5.85
CA PHE A 274 19.11 -12.76 -4.92
C PHE A 274 20.42 -12.27 -5.55
N ALA A 275 20.47 -12.13 -6.88
CA ALA A 275 21.56 -11.43 -7.56
C ALA A 275 21.55 -9.91 -7.29
N ASN A 276 20.46 -9.41 -6.71
CA ASN A 276 20.29 -8.03 -6.26
C ASN A 276 19.84 -8.05 -4.80
N LEU A 277 20.32 -7.14 -3.97
CA LEU A 277 19.87 -7.08 -2.58
C LEU A 277 18.47 -6.49 -2.44
N ALA A 278 18.07 -5.62 -3.38
CA ALA A 278 16.80 -4.91 -3.32
C ALA A 278 15.56 -5.83 -3.34
N PRO A 279 15.43 -6.82 -4.26
CA PRO A 279 14.32 -7.76 -4.24
C PRO A 279 14.32 -8.65 -2.99
N LEU A 280 15.48 -9.14 -2.56
CA LEU A 280 15.54 -9.93 -1.32
C LEU A 280 15.06 -9.12 -0.10
N ALA A 281 15.46 -7.85 0.01
CA ALA A 281 14.98 -6.98 1.08
C ALA A 281 13.48 -6.67 0.98
N HIS A 282 12.93 -6.57 -0.24
CA HIS A 282 11.49 -6.46 -0.51
C HIS A 282 10.74 -7.67 0.05
N GLU A 283 11.17 -8.89 -0.31
CA GLU A 283 10.54 -10.13 0.18
C GLU A 283 10.66 -10.29 1.69
N MET A 284 11.80 -9.92 2.27
CA MET A 284 11.96 -9.87 3.72
C MET A 284 11.02 -8.85 4.38
N GLY A 285 10.74 -7.72 3.71
CA GLY A 285 9.74 -6.74 4.13
C GLY A 285 8.33 -7.34 4.21
N HIS A 286 7.93 -8.13 3.21
CA HIS A 286 6.70 -8.93 3.27
C HIS A 286 6.72 -9.93 4.42
N GLY A 287 7.86 -10.59 4.65
CA GLY A 287 8.07 -11.44 5.83
C GLY A 287 7.80 -10.67 7.13
N TYR A 288 8.33 -9.46 7.28
CA TYR A 288 8.06 -8.61 8.45
C TYR A 288 6.61 -8.14 8.57
N GLY A 289 5.78 -8.32 7.53
CA GLY A 289 4.35 -8.00 7.53
C GLY A 289 4.02 -6.70 6.82
N LEU A 290 4.95 -6.17 6.01
CA LEU A 290 4.69 -4.97 5.21
C LEU A 290 3.87 -5.33 3.96
N PRO A 291 2.77 -4.61 3.67
CA PRO A 291 2.12 -4.70 2.37
C PRO A 291 2.94 -3.94 1.32
N HIS A 292 2.59 -4.14 0.04
CA HIS A 292 3.02 -3.18 -0.99
C HIS A 292 2.58 -1.76 -0.63
N SER A 293 3.36 -0.78 -1.09
CA SER A 293 2.91 0.61 -1.25
C SER A 293 2.69 0.91 -2.74
N ASN A 294 2.10 2.05 -3.05
CA ASN A 294 1.84 2.44 -4.43
C ASN A 294 2.01 3.96 -4.66
N ASN A 295 1.72 4.41 -5.87
CA ASN A 295 1.53 5.79 -6.29
C ASN A 295 0.03 6.11 -6.45
N SER A 296 -0.33 7.39 -6.52
CA SER A 296 -1.72 7.88 -6.56
C SER A 296 -2.32 7.98 -7.96
N ASP A 297 -1.81 7.24 -8.95
CA ASP A 297 -2.27 7.28 -10.33
C ASP A 297 -3.54 6.45 -10.59
N GLY A 298 -3.90 5.60 -9.62
CA GLY A 298 -5.17 4.88 -9.57
C GLY A 298 -5.21 3.62 -10.42
N ASP A 299 -4.05 3.12 -10.86
CA ASP A 299 -3.95 1.85 -11.56
C ASP A 299 -3.70 0.67 -10.60
N GLY A 300 -3.36 -0.50 -11.15
CA GLY A 300 -3.07 -1.71 -10.36
C GLY A 300 -1.59 -2.09 -10.31
N ASP A 301 -0.68 -1.31 -10.89
CA ASP A 301 0.76 -1.49 -10.79
C ASP A 301 1.22 -0.94 -9.44
N THR A 302 1.77 -1.78 -8.56
CA THR A 302 2.32 -1.33 -7.27
C THR A 302 3.81 -1.10 -7.32
N TYR A 303 4.44 -1.13 -8.50
CA TYR A 303 5.91 -1.10 -8.64
C TYR A 303 6.41 0.21 -9.23
N ASP A 304 5.68 1.31 -9.05
CA ASP A 304 5.93 2.62 -9.67
C ASP A 304 6.10 3.79 -8.67
N ASN A 305 6.22 3.46 -7.38
CA ASN A 305 6.66 4.38 -6.34
C ASN A 305 8.13 4.14 -5.99
N PRO A 306 9.06 4.95 -6.55
CA PRO A 306 10.50 4.77 -6.35
C PRO A 306 11.01 5.37 -5.05
N TRP A 307 10.13 5.80 -4.14
CA TRP A 307 10.50 6.25 -2.79
C TRP A 307 10.46 5.12 -1.76
N ASP A 308 9.83 3.99 -2.08
CA ASP A 308 9.63 2.89 -1.15
C ASP A 308 10.14 1.57 -1.72
N VAL A 309 10.91 0.82 -0.91
CA VAL A 309 11.33 -0.53 -1.28
C VAL A 309 10.15 -1.45 -1.46
N MET A 310 9.05 -1.27 -0.70
CA MET A 310 7.82 -2.07 -0.81
C MET A 310 6.94 -1.68 -2.00
N SER A 311 7.47 -0.89 -2.93
CA SER A 311 6.87 -0.65 -4.24
C SER A 311 7.95 -0.89 -5.30
N ASP A 312 8.57 0.15 -5.82
CA ASP A 312 9.61 0.02 -6.83
C ASP A 312 11.00 -0.14 -6.19
N ALA A 313 11.44 -1.38 -6.02
CA ALA A 313 12.79 -1.68 -5.54
C ALA A 313 13.91 -1.37 -6.56
N TRP A 314 13.59 -1.01 -7.81
CA TRP A 314 14.53 -1.05 -8.94
C TRP A 314 14.95 0.32 -9.46
N ARG A 315 13.99 1.20 -9.78
CA ARG A 315 14.34 2.54 -10.31
C ARG A 315 14.91 3.39 -9.19
N ASN A 316 15.84 4.29 -9.53
CA ASN A 316 16.47 5.20 -8.55
C ASN A 316 17.20 4.47 -7.39
N ALA A 317 17.53 3.19 -7.57
CA ALA A 317 18.27 2.40 -6.60
C ALA A 317 19.78 2.62 -6.76
N THR A 318 20.50 2.56 -5.63
CA THR A 318 21.96 2.48 -5.62
C THR A 318 22.41 1.06 -5.94
N SER A 319 23.72 0.84 -6.09
CA SER A 319 24.27 -0.45 -6.47
C SER A 319 25.52 -0.76 -5.69
N ASP A 320 25.73 -2.04 -5.41
CA ASP A 320 26.94 -2.62 -4.86
C ASP A 320 27.56 -3.58 -5.89
N ALA A 321 28.89 -3.70 -5.89
CA ALA A 321 29.60 -4.53 -6.86
C ALA A 321 29.38 -6.04 -6.64
N ALA A 322 29.20 -6.46 -5.38
CA ALA A 322 28.95 -7.86 -5.03
C ALA A 322 27.45 -8.17 -5.05
N TYR A 323 26.62 -7.30 -4.48
CA TYR A 323 25.21 -7.57 -4.19
C TYR A 323 24.22 -6.89 -5.14
N GLY A 324 24.68 -6.32 -6.26
CA GLY A 324 23.81 -5.76 -7.29
C GLY A 324 23.05 -4.52 -6.81
N LEU A 325 21.78 -4.36 -7.21
CA LEU A 325 20.98 -3.24 -6.74
C LEU A 325 20.72 -3.32 -5.24
N LEU A 326 20.90 -2.20 -4.54
CA LEU A 326 20.64 -2.07 -3.12
C LEU A 326 19.21 -1.57 -2.87
N PRO A 327 18.55 -2.03 -1.79
CA PRO A 327 17.24 -1.52 -1.43
C PRO A 327 17.31 -0.06 -1.00
N LYS A 328 16.25 0.70 -1.29
CA LYS A 328 15.97 2.00 -0.66
C LYS A 328 15.28 1.80 0.68
N HIS A 329 15.03 2.88 1.41
CA HIS A 329 14.30 2.76 2.69
C HIS A 329 12.80 2.51 2.45
N PRO A 330 12.14 1.72 3.32
CA PRO A 330 10.68 1.71 3.38
C PRO A 330 10.13 3.11 3.68
N ASN A 331 8.90 3.39 3.26
CA ASN A 331 8.25 4.65 3.65
C ASN A 331 8.13 4.75 5.18
N MET A 332 8.09 5.98 5.70
CA MET A 332 8.17 6.21 7.15
C MET A 332 6.99 5.61 7.91
N TYR A 333 5.81 5.53 7.31
CA TYR A 333 4.65 4.90 7.94
C TYR A 333 4.83 3.39 8.09
N GLN A 334 5.41 2.70 7.10
CA GLN A 334 5.72 1.28 7.22
C GLN A 334 6.75 1.01 8.32
N ARG A 335 7.73 1.91 8.50
CA ARG A 335 8.69 1.84 9.62
C ARG A 335 7.98 2.05 10.97
N GLU A 336 7.01 2.96 11.03
CA GLU A 336 6.16 3.16 12.21
C GLU A 336 5.28 1.95 12.51
N ARG A 337 4.69 1.32 11.48
CA ARG A 337 3.90 0.08 11.58
C ARG A 337 4.70 -1.05 12.25
N LEU A 338 6.01 -1.14 11.99
CA LEU A 338 6.88 -2.14 12.61
C LEU A 338 7.42 -1.75 13.99
N GLY A 339 7.06 -0.56 14.49
CA GLY A 339 7.51 -0.04 15.77
C GLY A 339 8.93 0.53 15.75
N TRP A 340 9.48 0.83 14.57
CA TRP A 340 10.87 1.29 14.44
C TRP A 340 11.04 2.78 14.70
N LEU A 341 9.99 3.58 14.49
CA LEU A 341 10.03 5.00 14.72
C LEU A 341 9.76 5.33 16.21
N PRO A 342 10.69 5.98 16.92
CA PRO A 342 10.42 6.45 18.28
C PRO A 342 9.26 7.46 18.31
N ALA A 343 8.37 7.36 19.29
CA ALA A 343 7.19 8.23 19.41
C ALA A 343 7.53 9.73 19.41
N SER A 344 8.69 10.13 19.97
CA SER A 344 9.16 11.52 19.98
C SER A 344 9.49 12.08 18.61
N ARG A 345 9.68 11.22 17.60
CA ARG A 345 9.95 11.61 16.20
C ARG A 345 8.70 11.58 15.32
N LYS A 346 7.54 11.21 15.89
CA LYS A 346 6.23 11.28 15.25
C LYS A 346 5.49 12.53 15.74
N ARG A 347 4.94 13.30 14.81
CA ARG A 347 4.05 14.43 15.09
C ARG A 347 2.68 14.16 14.51
N VAL A 348 1.63 14.35 15.29
CA VAL A 348 0.24 14.25 14.81
C VAL A 348 -0.37 15.65 14.81
N ILE A 349 -0.97 16.02 13.69
CA ILE A 349 -1.76 17.24 13.54
C ILE A 349 -3.23 16.81 13.46
N ASP A 350 -3.99 17.17 14.49
CA ASP A 350 -5.37 16.71 14.67
C ASP A 350 -6.30 17.23 13.58
N ALA A 351 -7.34 16.47 13.22
CA ALA A 351 -8.34 16.88 12.23
C ALA A 351 -9.00 18.24 12.54
N GLY A 352 -9.10 18.58 13.83
CA GLY A 352 -9.63 19.85 14.31
C GLY A 352 -8.60 20.99 14.37
N ASN A 353 -7.46 20.88 13.69
CA ASN A 353 -6.37 21.85 13.74
C ASN A 353 -6.88 23.30 13.59
N ARG A 354 -6.43 24.19 14.49
CA ARG A 354 -6.77 25.62 14.51
C ARG A 354 -5.55 26.53 14.47
N GLU A 355 -4.36 25.95 14.46
CA GLU A 355 -3.10 26.66 14.63
C GLU A 355 -2.12 26.31 13.52
N THR A 356 -1.19 27.22 13.28
CA THR A 356 -0.08 26.99 12.36
C THR A 356 1.08 26.37 13.15
N HIS A 357 1.55 25.21 12.71
CA HIS A 357 2.66 24.46 13.26
C HIS A 357 3.87 24.63 12.35
N GLU A 358 4.99 25.08 12.87
CA GLU A 358 6.27 25.10 12.15
C GLU A 358 7.30 24.26 12.91
N PHE A 359 7.99 23.37 12.20
CA PHE A 359 8.98 22.48 12.79
C PHE A 359 9.97 21.97 11.73
N VAL A 360 11.09 21.43 12.20
CA VAL A 360 12.04 20.71 11.35
C VAL A 360 11.56 19.27 11.16
N LEU A 361 11.44 18.87 9.90
CA LEU A 361 11.21 17.51 9.43
C LEU A 361 12.53 16.96 8.87
N ASP A 362 13.23 16.16 9.65
CA ASP A 362 14.47 15.52 9.23
C ASP A 362 14.19 14.34 8.30
N ALA A 363 15.12 14.08 7.38
CA ALA A 363 15.01 12.99 6.44
C ALA A 363 14.99 11.64 7.14
N GLY A 364 14.30 10.66 6.55
CA GLY A 364 14.18 9.32 7.12
C GLY A 364 15.52 8.61 7.33
N SER A 365 16.54 8.95 6.55
CA SER A 365 17.91 8.42 6.66
C SER A 365 18.72 9.00 7.83
N VAL A 366 18.24 10.04 8.51
CA VAL A 366 18.92 10.61 9.68
C VAL A 366 18.74 9.69 10.88
N LEU A 367 19.81 9.01 11.29
CA LEU A 367 19.75 8.00 12.36
C LEU A 367 19.54 8.58 13.76
N LYS A 368 20.24 9.69 14.06
CA LYS A 368 20.25 10.32 15.38
C LYS A 368 19.69 11.74 15.27
N THR A 369 18.46 11.92 15.71
CA THR A 369 17.80 13.23 15.76
C THR A 369 16.77 13.27 16.89
N SER A 370 16.51 14.48 17.39
CA SER A 370 15.37 14.82 18.26
C SER A 370 14.21 15.47 17.49
N ASN A 371 14.38 15.74 16.19
CA ASN A 371 13.37 16.36 15.35
C ASN A 371 12.33 15.34 14.89
N THR A 372 11.28 15.85 14.25
CA THR A 372 10.23 15.04 13.64
C THR A 372 10.78 14.34 12.39
N GLN A 373 10.40 13.07 12.16
CA GLN A 373 10.68 12.31 10.94
C GLN A 373 9.41 11.76 10.27
N LEU A 374 8.29 11.70 11.01
CA LEU A 374 6.96 11.40 10.49
C LEU A 374 5.97 12.46 10.97
N VAL A 375 5.22 13.03 10.03
CA VAL A 375 4.02 13.82 10.37
C VAL A 375 2.80 13.02 9.93
N VAL A 376 1.77 12.97 10.78
CA VAL A 376 0.46 12.45 10.42
C VAL A 376 -0.54 13.60 10.46
N LEU A 377 -1.21 13.84 9.34
CA LEU A 377 -2.36 14.73 9.25
C LEU A 377 -3.61 13.88 9.42
N ALA A 378 -4.21 13.97 10.61
CA ALA A 378 -5.44 13.27 10.89
C ALA A 378 -6.61 13.94 10.13
N LEU A 379 -7.50 13.11 9.60
CA LEU A 379 -8.78 13.54 9.03
C LEU A 379 -9.92 13.21 10.00
N PRO A 380 -11.12 13.78 9.82
CA PRO A 380 -12.27 13.42 10.65
C PRO A 380 -12.51 11.90 10.62
N SER A 381 -12.72 11.32 11.80
CA SER A 381 -12.96 9.89 11.96
C SER A 381 -14.13 9.44 11.08
N GLN A 382 -13.92 8.38 10.31
CA GLN A 382 -14.98 7.74 9.54
C GLN A 382 -15.74 6.74 10.43
N PRO A 383 -17.03 6.44 10.15
CA PRO A 383 -17.79 5.44 10.91
C PRO A 383 -17.12 4.06 10.94
N ASP A 384 -16.42 3.72 9.86
CA ASP A 384 -15.56 2.54 9.78
C ASP A 384 -14.11 2.96 10.09
N PRO A 385 -13.55 2.61 11.26
CA PRO A 385 -12.21 3.04 11.64
C PRO A 385 -11.12 2.50 10.71
N TYR A 386 -11.38 1.40 9.99
CA TYR A 386 -10.43 0.80 9.04
C TYR A 386 -10.47 1.45 7.64
N LYS A 387 -11.47 2.30 7.39
CA LYS A 387 -11.56 3.16 6.19
C LYS A 387 -11.12 4.60 6.44
N THR A 388 -10.60 4.90 7.62
CA THR A 388 -10.07 6.24 7.93
C THR A 388 -8.88 6.52 7.03
N VAL A 389 -9.05 7.48 6.11
CA VAL A 389 -7.98 8.00 5.28
C VAL A 389 -7.17 8.99 6.10
N ILE A 390 -5.84 8.88 6.05
CA ILE A 390 -4.93 9.86 6.66
C ILE A 390 -3.85 10.23 5.65
N TYR A 391 -3.21 11.38 5.86
CA TYR A 391 -2.04 11.77 5.09
C TYR A 391 -0.82 11.78 5.99
N THR A 392 0.30 11.30 5.47
CA THR A 392 1.58 11.34 6.17
C THR A 392 2.62 12.09 5.37
N LEU A 393 3.57 12.69 6.07
CA LEU A 393 4.70 13.39 5.47
C LEU A 393 5.99 12.79 6.00
N GLU A 394 6.92 12.57 5.08
CA GLU A 394 8.31 12.26 5.39
C GLU A 394 9.24 13.09 4.50
N ALA A 395 10.43 13.41 5.01
CA ALA A 395 11.48 14.00 4.19
C ALA A 395 12.40 12.91 3.63
N ARG A 396 12.76 13.02 2.35
CA ARG A 396 13.73 12.15 1.67
C ARG A 396 14.83 12.99 1.04
N ARG A 397 16.06 12.49 1.08
CA ARG A 397 17.24 13.15 0.51
C ARG A 397 18.13 12.18 -0.25
N ARG A 398 18.78 12.67 -1.29
CA ARG A 398 19.77 11.93 -2.09
C ARG A 398 21.10 11.82 -1.37
N THR A 399 21.09 11.10 -0.25
CA THR A 399 22.26 10.94 0.63
C THR A 399 22.41 9.51 1.09
N GLY A 400 23.60 9.17 1.61
CA GLY A 400 23.87 7.86 2.20
C GLY A 400 23.92 6.70 1.20
N THR A 401 24.02 5.50 1.74
CA THR A 401 24.27 4.27 0.98
C THR A 401 23.09 3.86 0.12
N TYR A 402 21.87 4.01 0.65
CA TYR A 402 20.66 3.43 0.06
C TYR A 402 19.79 4.45 -0.68
N GLU A 403 19.98 5.75 -0.45
CA GLU A 403 19.08 6.79 -0.97
C GLU A 403 19.76 7.80 -1.91
N SER A 404 21.07 7.69 -2.14
CA SER A 404 21.82 8.67 -2.96
C SER A 404 21.37 8.80 -4.42
N LYS A 405 20.55 7.87 -4.91
CA LYS A 405 19.99 7.88 -6.26
C LYS A 405 18.48 8.15 -6.34
N LEU A 406 17.82 8.53 -5.23
CA LEU A 406 16.42 8.96 -5.24
C LEU A 406 16.17 10.07 -6.28
N ALA A 407 14.92 10.28 -6.67
CA ALA A 407 14.57 11.25 -7.71
C ALA A 407 14.94 12.70 -7.35
N GLY A 408 14.96 13.02 -6.05
CA GLY A 408 15.31 14.34 -5.55
C GLY A 408 15.32 14.42 -4.03
N ASP A 409 15.58 15.63 -3.54
CA ASP A 409 15.41 16.00 -2.13
C ASP A 409 14.04 16.68 -2.00
N ALA A 410 13.13 16.08 -1.24
CA ALA A 410 11.77 16.59 -1.12
C ALA A 410 11.06 16.07 0.15
N VAL A 411 9.95 16.72 0.49
CA VAL A 411 8.92 16.12 1.34
C VAL A 411 8.01 15.28 0.47
N ILE A 412 7.85 14.01 0.82
CA ILE A 412 6.95 13.06 0.16
C ILE A 412 5.69 12.94 0.99
N ILE A 413 4.55 13.11 0.34
CA ILE A 413 3.23 12.99 0.97
C ILE A 413 2.66 11.64 0.61
N HIS A 414 2.26 10.85 1.61
CA HIS A 414 1.56 9.59 1.37
C HIS A 414 0.11 9.71 1.83
N LYS A 415 -0.82 9.29 0.98
CA LYS A 415 -2.20 8.99 1.36
C LYS A 415 -2.24 7.56 1.87
N LEU A 416 -2.84 7.33 3.02
CA LEU A 416 -3.01 5.99 3.58
C LEU A 416 -4.47 5.62 3.51
N GLU A 417 -4.77 4.56 2.78
CA GLU A 417 -6.11 3.98 2.67
C GLU A 417 -6.02 2.45 2.60
N ASP A 418 -7.15 1.78 2.33
CA ASP A 418 -7.20 0.34 2.09
C ASP A 418 -6.37 -0.49 3.08
N TYR A 419 -6.68 -0.32 4.37
CA TYR A 419 -6.06 -1.09 5.45
C TYR A 419 -4.57 -0.72 5.66
N GLY A 420 -4.20 0.50 5.27
CA GLY A 420 -2.91 1.12 5.54
C GLY A 420 -1.84 0.81 4.51
N ILE A 421 -2.26 0.63 3.25
CA ILE A 421 -1.39 0.80 2.08
C ILE A 421 -1.09 2.30 1.95
N ALA A 422 0.17 2.63 1.71
CA ALA A 422 0.61 4.00 1.48
C ALA A 422 0.68 4.28 -0.03
N TYR A 423 0.10 5.39 -0.46
CA TYR A 423 0.10 5.87 -1.83
C TYR A 423 0.86 7.19 -1.89
N SER A 424 1.99 7.25 -2.60
CA SER A 424 2.69 8.52 -2.85
C SER A 424 1.76 9.45 -3.62
N VAL A 425 1.55 10.66 -3.10
CA VAL A 425 0.65 11.64 -3.71
C VAL A 425 1.38 12.41 -4.79
N ASP A 426 0.83 12.37 -6.00
CA ASP A 426 1.20 13.22 -7.12
C ASP A 426 0.18 14.35 -7.28
N ARG A 427 0.66 15.57 -7.48
CA ARG A 427 -0.14 16.79 -7.66
C ARG A 427 -0.50 17.07 -9.12
N ASP A 428 0.10 16.35 -10.06
CA ASP A 428 -0.21 16.47 -11.47
C ASP A 428 -1.62 15.94 -11.76
N THR A 429 -2.26 16.43 -12.84
CA THR A 429 -3.58 15.95 -13.28
C THR A 429 -3.53 15.62 -14.77
N PRO A 430 -3.56 14.33 -15.17
CA PRO A 430 -3.55 13.15 -14.28
C PRO A 430 -2.22 13.00 -13.52
N ALA A 431 -2.23 12.26 -12.42
CA ALA A 431 -1.02 11.85 -11.72
C ALA A 431 -0.10 11.06 -12.67
N ALA A 432 1.21 11.21 -12.52
CA ALA A 432 2.16 10.46 -13.33
C ALA A 432 2.16 8.99 -12.90
N THR A 433 2.32 8.08 -13.87
CA THR A 433 2.48 6.65 -13.59
C THR A 433 3.70 6.40 -12.71
N LEU A 434 4.85 7.00 -13.03
CA LEU A 434 6.04 6.91 -12.18
C LEU A 434 6.14 8.14 -11.28
N SER A 435 6.07 7.96 -9.96
CA SER A 435 6.21 9.04 -8.96
C SER A 435 7.66 9.47 -8.73
N SER A 436 8.36 9.84 -9.80
CA SER A 436 9.69 10.46 -9.77
C SER A 436 9.72 11.85 -10.40
N ASN A 437 8.55 12.46 -10.59
CA ASN A 437 8.31 13.76 -11.21
C ASN A 437 8.21 14.90 -10.17
N GLU A 438 8.11 16.14 -10.63
CA GLU A 438 7.93 17.32 -9.76
C GLU A 438 6.58 17.32 -9.01
N GLY A 439 5.55 16.68 -9.57
CA GLY A 439 4.24 16.58 -8.95
C GLY A 439 4.25 15.76 -7.65
N SER A 440 5.01 14.67 -7.61
CA SER A 440 5.21 13.80 -6.43
C SER A 440 6.27 14.31 -5.43
N MET A 441 6.99 15.38 -5.76
CA MET A 441 8.00 16.01 -4.89
C MET A 441 7.52 17.36 -4.36
N LEU A 442 7.14 17.44 -3.08
CA LEU A 442 6.91 18.75 -2.45
C LEU A 442 8.25 19.37 -2.04
N LYS A 443 8.76 20.28 -2.89
CA LYS A 443 10.03 20.99 -2.71
C LYS A 443 9.85 22.32 -1.99
N VAL A 444 10.98 22.93 -1.60
CA VAL A 444 11.03 24.28 -0.99
C VAL A 444 10.24 25.30 -1.80
N GLY A 445 9.41 26.10 -1.12
CA GLY A 445 8.46 27.04 -1.72
C GLY A 445 7.15 26.40 -2.19
N GLY A 446 7.05 25.07 -2.19
CA GLY A 446 5.86 24.33 -2.55
C GLY A 446 4.81 24.30 -1.44
N ARG A 447 3.55 24.38 -1.85
CA ARG A 447 2.37 24.16 -1.01
C ARG A 447 1.57 22.94 -1.49
N TRP A 448 0.98 22.22 -0.56
CA TRP A 448 -0.04 21.20 -0.80
C TRP A 448 -1.19 21.34 0.21
N ASN A 449 -2.40 20.95 -0.16
CA ASN A 449 -3.56 20.93 0.74
C ASN A 449 -4.15 19.53 0.77
N THR A 450 -4.64 19.09 1.93
CA THR A 450 -5.49 17.90 1.98
C THR A 450 -6.74 18.13 1.12
N PRO A 451 -7.33 17.08 0.50
CA PRO A 451 -8.49 17.26 -0.37
C PRO A 451 -9.73 17.86 0.32
N ASP A 452 -9.83 17.74 1.64
CA ASP A 452 -10.89 18.37 2.45
C ASP A 452 -10.56 19.81 2.89
N GLU A 453 -9.39 20.31 2.49
CA GLU A 453 -8.85 21.63 2.81
C GLU A 453 -8.71 21.91 4.32
N LEU A 454 -8.73 20.88 5.17
CA LEU A 454 -8.54 21.04 6.61
C LEU A 454 -7.10 21.41 6.96
N HIS A 455 -6.14 20.92 6.18
CA HIS A 455 -4.71 21.16 6.37
C HIS A 455 -4.08 21.67 5.09
N TRP A 456 -3.26 22.71 5.21
CA TRP A 456 -2.27 23.07 4.20
C TRP A 456 -0.87 22.78 4.73
N VAL A 457 0.06 22.46 3.82
CA VAL A 457 1.45 22.10 4.08
C VAL A 457 2.34 22.95 3.18
N ASP A 458 3.28 23.67 3.77
CA ASP A 458 4.37 24.36 3.08
C ASP A 458 5.71 23.74 3.42
N VAL A 459 6.59 23.64 2.42
CA VAL A 459 8.02 23.40 2.64
C VAL A 459 8.73 24.75 2.58
N VAL A 460 9.13 25.27 3.73
CA VAL A 460 9.60 26.65 3.88
C VAL A 460 11.03 26.81 3.38
N LEU A 461 11.94 25.95 3.84
CA LEU A 461 13.35 25.94 3.45
C LEU A 461 13.97 24.57 3.68
N ALA A 462 15.09 24.31 3.02
CA ALA A 462 15.91 23.11 3.27
C ALA A 462 16.84 23.33 4.46
N THR A 463 17.03 22.29 5.27
CA THR A 463 18.07 22.24 6.31
C THR A 463 19.22 21.34 5.85
N GLU A 464 20.24 21.16 6.69
CA GLU A 464 21.30 20.19 6.43
C GLU A 464 20.77 18.74 6.41
N GLN A 465 19.74 18.45 7.21
CA GLN A 465 19.26 17.08 7.44
C GLN A 465 17.83 16.82 6.92
N GLY A 466 17.13 17.83 6.43
CA GLY A 466 15.76 17.73 5.97
C GLY A 466 15.18 19.08 5.57
N PHE A 467 14.01 19.44 6.09
CA PHE A 467 13.29 20.66 5.73
C PHE A 467 12.61 21.30 6.92
N VAL A 468 12.42 22.62 6.87
CA VAL A 468 11.43 23.28 7.72
C VAL A 468 10.08 23.16 7.04
N VAL A 469 9.12 22.56 7.73
CA VAL A 469 7.75 22.36 7.24
C VAL A 469 6.80 23.18 8.10
N ARG A 470 5.82 23.79 7.44
CA ARG A 470 4.74 24.53 8.10
C ARG A 470 3.39 23.91 7.72
N VAL A 471 2.62 23.52 8.73
CA VAL A 471 1.27 22.96 8.55
C VAL A 471 0.28 23.89 9.22
N GLY A 472 -0.77 24.30 8.54
CA GLY A 472 -1.80 25.15 9.16
C GLY A 472 -3.22 24.75 8.82
N PRO A 473 -4.19 25.39 9.48
CA PRO A 473 -5.59 25.05 9.36
C PRO A 473 -6.17 25.64 8.08
N ARG A 474 -7.36 25.18 7.68
CA ARG A 474 -8.18 25.83 6.65
C ARG A 474 -8.13 27.37 6.80
N PRO A 475 -7.67 28.12 5.78
CA PRO A 475 -7.68 29.57 5.84
C PRO A 475 -9.10 30.06 6.13
N ARG A 476 -9.30 30.78 7.24
CA ARG A 476 -10.58 31.44 7.49
C ARG A 476 -10.71 32.54 6.45
N SER A 477 -11.58 32.34 5.46
CA SER A 477 -12.06 33.44 4.65
C SER A 477 -12.92 34.31 5.55
N MET A 478 -12.32 35.29 6.22
CA MET A 478 -13.09 36.35 6.85
C MET A 478 -13.70 37.14 5.70
N SER A 479 -14.99 36.94 5.43
CA SER A 479 -15.73 37.98 4.73
C SER A 479 -15.49 39.26 5.52
N SER A 480 -14.97 40.28 4.87
CA SER A 480 -14.93 41.63 5.44
C SER A 480 -16.32 41.92 6.04
N PRO A 481 -16.42 42.56 7.22
CA PRO A 481 -17.72 42.95 7.75
C PRO A 481 -18.49 43.65 6.65
N ALA A 482 -19.70 43.17 6.34
CA ALA A 482 -20.57 43.86 5.41
C ALA A 482 -20.66 45.32 5.88
N PRO A 483 -20.41 46.33 5.02
CA PRO A 483 -20.52 47.72 5.42
C PRO A 483 -21.90 47.94 6.04
N ALA A 484 -21.94 48.66 7.17
CA ALA A 484 -23.18 48.94 7.88
C ALA A 484 -24.22 49.48 6.89
N LEU A 485 -25.42 48.89 6.91
CA LEU A 485 -26.58 49.39 6.19
C LEU A 485 -26.90 50.80 6.71
N VAL A 486 -26.36 51.82 6.06
CA VAL A 486 -26.76 53.21 6.27
C VAL A 486 -28.14 53.36 5.66
N ARG A 487 -29.17 53.42 6.50
CA ARG A 487 -30.50 53.84 6.08
C ARG A 487 -30.40 55.30 5.58
N PRO A 488 -30.78 55.61 4.33
CA PRO A 488 -30.86 56.99 3.89
C PRO A 488 -31.91 57.72 4.74
N ALA A 489 -31.55 58.91 5.23
CA ALA A 489 -32.49 59.82 5.85
C ALA A 489 -33.61 60.17 4.86
N SER A 490 -34.84 60.18 5.35
CA SER A 490 -36.04 60.58 4.63
C SER A 490 -35.86 61.94 3.94
N VAL A 491 -35.87 61.95 2.61
CA VAL A 491 -35.98 63.20 1.84
C VAL A 491 -37.46 63.48 1.61
N ALA A 492 -37.92 64.59 2.18
CA ALA A 492 -39.25 65.14 2.02
C ALA A 492 -39.51 65.55 0.56
N ALA A 493 -40.77 65.39 0.13
CA ALA A 493 -41.25 65.68 -1.20
C ALA A 493 -41.19 67.18 -1.55
N SER A 494 -40.82 67.50 -2.79
CA SER A 494 -41.25 68.74 -3.45
C SER A 494 -41.41 68.55 -4.96
N SER A 495 -42.67 68.76 -5.37
CA SER A 495 -43.27 69.02 -6.69
C SER A 495 -42.39 69.34 -7.91
N SER A 496 -42.74 68.68 -9.02
CA SER A 496 -42.37 69.04 -10.41
C SER A 496 -42.98 70.36 -10.89
N PRO A 497 -42.44 70.94 -11.98
CA PRO A 497 -43.29 71.22 -13.13
C PRO A 497 -42.64 70.92 -14.50
N GLY A 498 -43.35 70.11 -15.31
CA GLY A 498 -43.89 70.49 -16.63
C GLY A 498 -43.02 70.63 -17.89
N VAL A 499 -43.52 69.98 -18.96
CA VAL A 499 -43.50 70.37 -20.41
C VAL A 499 -42.26 69.92 -21.21
N ARG A 500 -42.29 69.35 -22.44
CA ARG A 500 -43.26 68.73 -23.38
C ARG A 500 -42.44 67.94 -24.45
N PRO A 501 -43.04 67.13 -25.35
CA PRO A 501 -42.39 66.05 -26.09
C PRO A 501 -41.88 66.44 -27.50
N ALA A 502 -40.90 65.69 -28.02
CA ALA A 502 -40.55 65.67 -29.44
C ALA A 502 -40.46 64.21 -29.96
N ALA A 503 -41.01 64.00 -31.15
CA ALA A 503 -41.24 62.73 -31.83
C ALA A 503 -40.11 62.42 -32.87
N PRO A 504 -40.21 61.45 -33.80
CA PRO A 504 -39.34 60.26 -33.78
C PRO A 504 -38.52 60.01 -35.08
N THR A 505 -37.71 58.93 -35.04
CA THR A 505 -37.08 58.15 -36.16
C THR A 505 -35.85 58.74 -36.88
N PRO A 506 -34.96 57.92 -37.52
CA PRO A 506 -35.15 56.52 -37.96
C PRO A 506 -34.04 55.50 -37.65
N SER A 507 -34.44 54.24 -37.82
CA SER A 507 -33.70 53.00 -37.75
C SER A 507 -32.60 52.86 -38.80
N VAL A 508 -31.42 52.42 -38.37
CA VAL A 508 -30.34 51.91 -39.22
C VAL A 508 -30.09 50.43 -38.87
N PRO A 509 -30.01 49.53 -39.86
CA PRO A 509 -29.88 48.08 -39.63
C PRO A 509 -28.47 47.70 -39.16
N PRO A 510 -28.32 46.59 -38.38
CA PRO A 510 -27.02 46.13 -37.94
C PRO A 510 -26.21 45.48 -39.08
N ALA A 511 -24.94 45.85 -39.15
CA ALA A 511 -23.92 45.24 -40.01
C ALA A 511 -23.62 43.78 -39.60
N PRO A 512 -23.14 42.93 -40.52
CA PRO A 512 -23.11 41.48 -40.35
C PRO A 512 -21.95 41.05 -39.44
N VAL A 513 -22.26 40.20 -38.46
CA VAL A 513 -21.25 39.47 -37.68
C VAL A 513 -20.78 38.28 -38.50
N ILE A 514 -19.51 38.33 -38.91
CA ILE A 514 -18.76 37.21 -39.48
C ILE A 514 -18.67 36.11 -38.41
N ARG A 515 -19.42 35.02 -38.59
CA ARG A 515 -19.25 33.79 -37.80
C ARG A 515 -18.25 32.88 -38.50
N SER A 516 -17.12 32.66 -37.85
CA SER A 516 -16.13 31.66 -38.26
C SER A 516 -16.73 30.25 -38.28
N ALA A 517 -16.45 29.52 -39.36
CA ALA A 517 -16.92 28.18 -39.67
C ALA A 517 -16.30 27.07 -38.79
N ALA A 518 -16.54 27.10 -37.48
CA ALA A 518 -16.07 26.07 -36.55
C ALA A 518 -17.18 25.42 -35.68
N ASN A 519 -18.45 25.84 -35.83
CA ASN A 519 -19.55 25.38 -34.97
C ASN A 519 -20.65 24.58 -35.69
N LEU A 520 -20.35 23.99 -36.85
CA LEU A 520 -21.30 23.17 -37.63
C LEU A 520 -20.92 21.67 -37.70
N HIS A 521 -19.97 21.19 -36.89
CA HIS A 521 -19.50 19.79 -36.93
C HIS A 521 -19.64 19.01 -35.60
N ARG A 522 -20.67 19.27 -34.80
CA ARG A 522 -20.93 18.52 -33.54
C ARG A 522 -22.40 18.16 -33.28
N ARG A 523 -23.18 17.80 -34.31
CA ARG A 523 -24.62 17.50 -34.10
C ARG A 523 -25.18 16.21 -34.70
N ALA A 524 -24.38 15.26 -35.18
CA ALA A 524 -24.90 14.00 -35.72
C ALA A 524 -24.99 12.84 -34.68
N CYS A 525 -23.95 12.60 -33.86
CA CYS A 525 -23.93 11.47 -32.91
C CYS A 525 -24.88 11.64 -31.69
N GLY A 526 -25.35 12.87 -31.43
CA GLY A 526 -26.26 13.19 -30.31
C GLY A 526 -27.71 12.73 -30.51
N ALA A 527 -28.11 12.39 -31.73
CA ALA A 527 -29.49 11.97 -32.06
C ALA A 527 -29.75 10.46 -31.83
N LEU A 528 -28.72 9.65 -31.53
CA LEU A 528 -28.87 8.22 -31.30
C LEU A 528 -29.25 7.89 -29.85
N PRO A 529 -30.12 6.87 -29.61
CA PRO A 529 -30.38 6.32 -28.28
C PRO A 529 -29.09 5.85 -27.59
N ALA A 530 -29.00 6.01 -26.26
CA ALA A 530 -27.76 5.81 -25.50
C ALA A 530 -27.11 4.41 -25.69
N LEU A 531 -27.91 3.37 -25.93
CA LEU A 531 -27.44 2.00 -26.15
C LEU A 531 -26.70 1.79 -27.49
N LEU A 532 -26.81 2.72 -28.44
CA LEU A 532 -26.21 2.63 -29.79
C LEU A 532 -25.02 3.58 -29.99
N ARG A 533 -24.63 4.35 -28.95
CA ARG A 533 -23.48 5.27 -29.02
C ARG A 533 -22.18 4.52 -28.74
N ARG A 534 -21.66 3.80 -29.74
CA ARG A 534 -20.31 3.21 -29.69
C ARG A 534 -19.37 3.93 -30.67
N ALA A 535 -18.13 4.13 -30.23
CA ALA A 535 -17.08 4.87 -30.95
C ALA A 535 -16.92 4.50 -32.44
N PRO A 536 -16.92 3.22 -32.86
CA PRO A 536 -16.77 2.88 -34.28
C PRO A 536 -17.99 3.26 -35.13
N LEU A 537 -19.18 3.38 -34.53
CA LEU A 537 -20.42 3.71 -35.25
C LEU A 537 -20.57 5.22 -35.48
N CYS A 538 -20.08 6.06 -34.56
CA CYS A 538 -20.07 7.51 -34.77
C CYS A 538 -18.98 7.96 -35.76
N ALA A 539 -17.87 7.22 -35.89
CA ALA A 539 -16.84 7.49 -36.90
C ALA A 539 -17.28 7.21 -38.35
N LEU A 540 -18.30 6.37 -38.55
CA LEU A 540 -18.87 6.05 -39.88
C LEU A 540 -19.90 7.09 -40.37
N LEU A 541 -20.44 7.92 -39.47
CA LEU A 541 -21.40 8.99 -39.79
C LEU A 541 -20.73 10.36 -40.01
N GLU A 542 -19.40 10.44 -39.84
CA GLU A 542 -18.59 11.65 -39.98
C GLU A 542 -17.69 11.64 -41.26
N ARG A 543 -18.00 10.76 -42.23
CA ARG A 543 -17.38 10.77 -43.57
C ARG A 543 -18.33 11.26 -44.65
#